data_AF-C3Z4A8-F1
#
_entry.id   AF-C3Z4A8-F1
#
_cell.length_a   1.000
_cell.length_b   1.000
_cell.length_c   1.000
_cell.angle_alpha   90.00
_cell.angle_beta   90.00
_cell.angle_gamma   90.00
#
_symmetry.space_group_name_H-M   'P 1'
#
loop_
_entity.id
_entity.type
_entity.pdbx_description
1 polymer ?
#
loop_
_entity_poly.entity_id
_entity_poly.type
_entity_poly.pdbx_seq_one_letter_code
_entity_poly.pdbx_strand_id
1 'polypeptide(L)'
;MDGSTIGHLTVYKRRYSDNSESLLWSDFRNYGDVWKEQQIVLPGPHPFQVIIEGWRGNGDYGDIAIDDVTFSLGCFKEDSGRCDFERNFCNWEQSDQDNFDFQRGQGSTDTSYTGPQMDHTKGNTRGIYIYFLIIIFYHFLLCT
;
A
#
# COMPACT_ATOMS: atom_id res chain seq x y z
N MET A 1 7.90 20.95 -0.23
CA MET A 1 7.81 22.06 0.73
C MET A 1 9.09 22.86 0.60
N ASP A 2 9.03 23.97 -0.15
CA ASP A 2 10.18 24.84 -0.42
C ASP A 2 9.85 26.29 -0.09
N GLY A 3 10.82 27.02 0.47
CA GLY A 3 10.73 28.46 0.72
C GLY A 3 11.06 28.90 2.14
N SER A 4 11.52 30.16 2.28
CA SER A 4 11.96 30.75 3.55
C SER A 4 10.82 31.16 4.49
N THR A 5 9.61 31.33 3.96
CA THR A 5 8.41 31.65 4.75
C THR A 5 7.36 30.55 4.63
N ILE A 6 7.81 29.31 4.42
CA ILE A 6 6.92 28.16 4.37
C ILE A 6 6.15 28.01 5.69
N GLY A 7 4.87 27.68 5.59
CA GLY A 7 4.06 27.40 6.76
C GLY A 7 4.11 25.92 7.14
N HIS A 8 3.00 25.41 7.68
CA HIS A 8 2.92 24.06 8.22
C HIS A 8 2.07 23.17 7.33
N LEU A 9 2.49 21.92 7.14
CA LEU A 9 1.64 20.87 6.63
C LEU A 9 1.32 19.91 7.77
N THR A 10 0.03 19.68 8.02
CA THR A 10 -0.44 18.88 9.14
C THR A 10 -1.45 17.85 8.66
N VAL A 11 -1.39 16.65 9.22
CA VAL A 11 -2.31 15.55 8.92
C VAL A 11 -3.05 15.15 10.19
N TYR A 12 -4.37 15.19 10.12
CA TYR A 12 -5.26 14.73 11.17
C TYR A 12 -6.07 13.51 10.72
N LYS A 13 -6.49 12.72 11.70
CA LYS A 13 -7.53 11.72 11.56
C LYS A 13 -8.79 12.18 12.30
N ARG A 14 -9.90 12.28 11.58
CA ARG A 14 -11.22 12.57 12.14
C ARG A 14 -12.07 11.30 12.20
N ARG A 15 -12.60 10.96 13.38
CA ARG A 15 -13.52 9.83 13.54
C ARG A 15 -14.91 10.19 13.03
N TYR A 16 -15.56 9.24 12.37
CA TYR A 16 -16.92 9.45 11.85
C TYR A 16 -17.99 9.50 12.94
N SER A 17 -17.73 8.87 14.09
CA SER A 17 -18.72 8.72 15.18
C SER A 17 -19.05 10.02 15.91
N ASP A 18 -18.03 10.85 16.16
CA ASP A 18 -18.10 12.00 17.06
C ASP A 18 -17.39 13.23 16.49
N ASN A 19 -16.86 13.14 15.27
CA ASN A 19 -16.02 14.15 14.64
C ASN A 19 -14.77 14.52 15.46
N SER A 20 -14.34 13.65 16.39
CA SER A 20 -13.11 13.88 17.13
C SER A 20 -11.90 13.81 16.20
N GLU A 21 -11.04 14.82 16.29
CA GLU A 21 -9.83 14.96 15.48
C GLU A 21 -8.60 14.58 16.32
N SER A 22 -7.69 13.85 15.70
CA SER A 22 -6.42 13.44 16.30
C SER A 22 -5.28 13.82 15.36
N LEU A 23 -4.29 14.54 15.88
CA LEU A 23 -3.08 14.89 15.14
C LEU A 23 -2.26 13.62 14.89
N LEU A 24 -1.92 13.35 13.63
CA LEU A 24 -1.09 12.21 13.24
C LEU A 24 0.34 12.63 12.90
N TRP A 25 0.49 13.75 12.20
CA TRP A 25 1.78 14.24 11.73
C TRP A 25 1.73 15.74 11.45
N SER A 26 2.85 16.44 11.64
CA SER A 26 3.01 17.84 11.25
C SER A 26 4.47 18.12 10.91
N ASP A 27 4.69 18.98 9.92
CA ASP A 27 6.01 19.46 9.54
C ASP A 27 5.94 20.88 9.01
N PHE A 28 7.07 21.59 9.12
CA PHE A 28 7.24 22.98 8.74
C PHE A 28 8.63 23.25 8.15
N ARG A 29 9.42 22.20 7.95
CA ARG A 29 10.78 22.32 7.43
C ARG A 29 10.74 22.68 5.95
N ASN A 30 11.69 23.53 5.56
CA ASN A 30 12.02 23.74 4.17
C ASN A 30 12.93 22.59 3.70
N TYR A 31 12.48 21.84 2.69
CA TYR A 31 13.23 20.74 2.09
C TYR A 31 13.99 21.13 0.82
N GLY A 32 13.79 22.35 0.31
CA GLY A 32 14.21 22.77 -1.01
C GLY A 32 13.28 22.23 -2.10
N ASP A 33 13.63 22.53 -3.34
CA ASP A 33 12.95 22.06 -4.56
C ASP A 33 13.19 20.57 -4.82
N VAL A 34 12.70 19.74 -3.91
CA VAL A 34 12.75 18.28 -3.98
C VAL A 34 11.45 17.68 -3.42
N TRP A 35 11.01 16.60 -4.05
CA TRP A 35 9.91 15.79 -3.53
C TRP A 35 10.35 14.98 -2.30
N LYS A 36 9.48 14.91 -1.30
CA LYS A 36 9.67 14.11 -0.08
C LYS A 36 8.47 13.21 0.12
N GLU A 37 8.74 11.91 0.23
CA GLU A 37 7.74 10.92 0.60
C GLU A 37 7.50 10.96 2.12
N GLN A 38 6.24 10.89 2.54
CA GLN A 38 5.87 10.81 3.95
C GLN A 38 4.89 9.65 4.18
N GLN A 39 5.25 8.76 5.11
CA GLN A 39 4.40 7.65 5.54
C GLN A 39 3.78 7.96 6.91
N ILE A 40 2.47 7.74 7.03
CA ILE A 40 1.71 8.06 8.25
C ILE A 40 0.88 6.84 8.65
N VAL A 41 1.08 6.35 9.87
CA VAL A 41 0.32 5.23 10.43
C VAL A 41 -1.09 5.71 10.82
N LEU A 42 -2.11 5.02 10.33
CA LEU A 42 -3.52 5.32 10.62
C LEU A 42 -4.06 4.33 11.68
N PRO A 43 -4.21 4.73 12.96
CA PRO A 43 -4.53 3.80 14.03
C PRO A 43 -6.03 3.49 14.13
N GLY A 44 -6.38 2.23 14.34
CA GLY A 44 -7.71 1.80 14.75
C GLY A 44 -8.68 1.47 13.61
N PRO A 45 -9.64 0.54 13.85
CA PRO A 45 -10.42 -0.11 12.79
C PRO A 45 -11.69 0.63 12.36
N HIS A 46 -12.06 1.71 13.06
CA HIS A 46 -13.32 2.41 12.83
C HIS A 46 -13.25 3.37 11.64
N PRO A 47 -14.35 3.61 10.91
CA PRO A 47 -14.41 4.57 9.80
C PRO A 47 -13.91 5.97 10.18
N PHE A 48 -13.18 6.60 9.27
CA PHE A 48 -12.53 7.88 9.51
C PHE A 48 -12.36 8.70 8.23
N GLN A 49 -12.03 9.98 8.42
CA GLN A 49 -11.56 10.88 7.37
C GLN A 49 -10.11 11.28 7.68
N VAL A 50 -9.29 11.39 6.64
CA VAL A 50 -7.97 12.03 6.73
C VAL A 50 -8.12 13.48 6.32
N ILE A 51 -7.59 14.38 7.13
CA ILE A 51 -7.58 15.82 6.86
C ILE A 51 -6.13 16.22 6.66
N ILE A 52 -5.80 16.72 5.48
CA ILE A 52 -4.49 17.29 5.19
C ILE A 52 -4.67 18.80 5.16
N GLU A 53 -4.06 19.49 6.11
CA GLU A 53 -4.23 20.92 6.34
C GLU A 53 -2.91 21.64 6.10
N GLY A 54 -2.92 22.58 5.15
CA GLY A 54 -1.81 23.48 4.88
C GLY A 54 -2.06 24.85 5.51
N TRP A 55 -1.16 25.27 6.40
CA TRP A 55 -1.14 26.63 6.91
C TRP A 55 -0.15 27.46 6.09
N ARG A 56 -0.58 28.61 5.61
CA ARG A 56 0.32 29.57 4.97
C ARG A 56 1.20 30.22 6.05
N GLY A 57 2.50 30.34 5.77
CA GLY A 57 3.40 31.10 6.64
C GLY A 57 3.19 32.62 6.51
N ASN A 58 3.97 33.40 7.26
CA ASN A 58 3.80 34.87 7.33
C ASN A 58 4.38 35.64 6.11
N GLY A 59 4.63 34.98 4.98
CA GLY A 59 5.20 35.61 3.79
C GLY A 59 4.83 34.91 2.48
N ASP A 60 5.37 35.43 1.38
CA ASP A 60 5.02 35.03 0.01
C ASP A 60 6.08 34.13 -0.65
N TYR A 61 7.12 33.74 0.10
CA TYR A 61 8.26 32.98 -0.40
C TYR A 61 8.22 31.54 0.14
N GLY A 62 7.13 30.82 -0.08
CA GLY A 62 7.11 29.38 0.16
C GLY A 62 5.82 28.67 -0.23
N ASP A 63 5.98 27.46 -0.77
CA ASP A 63 4.93 26.65 -1.35
C ASP A 63 4.91 25.22 -0.79
N ILE A 64 3.70 24.67 -0.69
CA ILE A 64 3.45 23.30 -0.28
C ILE A 64 2.71 22.61 -1.42
N ALA A 65 3.34 21.62 -2.03
CA ALA A 65 2.75 20.75 -3.04
C ALA A 65 2.63 19.31 -2.49
N ILE A 66 1.57 18.62 -2.90
CA ILE A 66 1.23 17.26 -2.48
C ILE A 66 0.82 16.50 -3.74
N ASP A 67 1.29 15.26 -3.87
CA ASP A 67 0.92 14.35 -4.95
C ASP A 67 0.92 12.90 -4.44
N ASP A 68 0.40 11.96 -5.23
CA ASP A 68 0.47 10.50 -5.02
C ASP A 68 -0.07 9.99 -3.66
N VAL A 69 -1.22 10.52 -3.22
CA VAL A 69 -1.86 10.09 -1.96
C VAL A 69 -2.47 8.69 -2.11
N THR A 70 -1.93 7.72 -1.38
CA THR A 70 -2.37 6.31 -1.40
C THR A 70 -2.71 5.80 0.00
N PHE A 71 -3.73 4.94 0.09
CA PHE A 71 -4.09 4.22 1.31
C PHE A 71 -3.74 2.74 1.17
N SER A 72 -3.08 2.18 2.18
CA SER A 72 -2.72 0.77 2.23
C SER A 72 -3.01 0.21 3.63
N LEU A 73 -3.11 -1.12 3.73
CA LEU A 73 -3.33 -1.82 5.01
C LEU A 73 -2.08 -1.80 5.93
N GLY A 74 -1.00 -1.11 5.56
CA GLY A 74 0.18 -0.90 6.40
C GLY A 74 1.21 0.04 5.77
N CYS A 75 2.06 0.66 6.61
CA CYS A 75 3.13 1.57 6.18
C CYS A 75 4.33 0.79 5.64
N PHE A 76 4.21 0.28 4.42
CA PHE A 76 5.31 -0.33 3.70
C PHE A 76 5.46 0.40 2.39
N LYS A 77 6.71 0.60 1.99
CA LYS A 77 7.01 1.13 0.67
C LYS A 77 6.62 0.06 -0.34
N GLU A 78 5.43 0.22 -0.91
CA GLU A 78 5.03 -0.50 -2.11
C GLU A 78 5.92 0.06 -3.23
N ASP A 79 7.14 -0.49 -3.35
CA ASP A 79 8.01 -0.14 -4.47
C ASP A 79 7.23 -0.50 -5.74
N SER A 80 6.76 0.51 -6.46
CA SER A 80 5.98 0.35 -7.69
C SER A 80 6.79 -0.48 -8.67
N GLY A 81 6.46 -1.77 -8.80
CA GLY A 81 7.17 -2.75 -9.62
C GLY A 81 8.05 -3.78 -8.89
N ARG A 82 8.16 -3.75 -7.55
CA ARG A 82 8.82 -4.79 -6.76
C ARG A 82 7.88 -5.30 -5.66
N CYS A 83 7.19 -6.40 -5.95
CA CYS A 83 6.40 -7.13 -4.97
C CYS A 83 7.14 -8.40 -4.53
N ASP A 84 7.38 -8.55 -3.23
CA ASP A 84 8.00 -9.76 -2.67
C ASP A 84 6.98 -10.82 -2.21
N PHE A 85 5.69 -10.52 -2.33
CA PHE A 85 4.55 -11.38 -1.96
C PHE A 85 4.51 -11.85 -0.49
N GLU A 86 5.34 -11.28 0.39
CA GLU A 86 5.45 -11.71 1.78
C GLU A 86 4.22 -11.39 2.62
N ARG A 87 3.47 -10.35 2.25
CA ARG A 87 2.25 -9.95 2.95
C ARG A 87 0.98 -10.04 2.11
N ASN A 88 1.03 -9.57 0.88
CA ASN A 88 -0.11 -9.44 -0.03
C ASN A 88 0.36 -9.56 -1.50
N PHE A 89 -0.52 -9.24 -2.45
CA PHE A 89 -0.19 -9.15 -3.87
C PHE A 89 0.29 -7.75 -4.29
N CYS A 90 0.59 -6.87 -3.34
CA CYS A 90 0.92 -5.47 -3.61
C CYS A 90 -0.20 -4.81 -4.46
N ASN A 91 0.16 -4.21 -5.59
CA ASN A 91 -0.73 -3.66 -6.61
C ASN A 91 -1.02 -4.62 -7.78
N TRP A 92 -0.64 -5.90 -7.68
CA TRP A 92 -0.98 -6.89 -8.70
C TRP A 92 -2.47 -7.26 -8.59
N GLU A 93 -3.20 -7.06 -9.68
CA GLU A 93 -4.61 -7.42 -9.79
C GLU A 93 -4.75 -8.70 -10.62
N GLN A 94 -5.64 -9.58 -10.16
CA GLN A 94 -5.99 -10.78 -10.90
C GLN A 94 -6.89 -10.44 -12.09
N SER A 95 -6.56 -10.95 -13.27
CA SER A 95 -7.44 -10.89 -14.43
C SER A 95 -8.65 -11.81 -14.25
N ASP A 96 -9.82 -11.34 -14.66
CA ASP A 96 -11.05 -12.12 -14.77
C ASP A 96 -11.23 -12.75 -16.17
N GLN A 97 -10.26 -12.56 -17.07
CA GLN A 97 -10.34 -12.97 -18.48
C GLN A 97 -9.60 -14.28 -18.78
N ASP A 98 -8.90 -14.84 -17.81
CA ASP A 98 -8.22 -16.13 -17.93
C ASP A 98 -8.69 -17.13 -16.85
N ASN A 99 -8.16 -18.35 -16.89
CA ASN A 99 -8.43 -19.40 -15.92
C ASN A 99 -7.23 -19.65 -14.97
N PHE A 100 -6.28 -18.73 -14.91
CA PHE A 100 -5.05 -18.86 -14.13
C PHE A 100 -5.17 -18.07 -12.83
N ASP A 101 -5.45 -18.76 -11.74
CA ASP A 101 -5.61 -18.10 -10.45
C ASP A 101 -4.27 -17.79 -9.75
N PHE A 102 -4.01 -16.51 -9.46
CA PHE A 102 -2.91 -16.07 -8.59
C PHE A 102 -3.05 -16.72 -7.22
N GLN A 103 -2.04 -17.50 -6.82
CA GLN A 103 -1.95 -18.08 -5.48
C GLN A 103 -0.63 -17.72 -4.81
N ARG A 104 -0.69 -17.49 -3.48
CA ARG A 104 0.50 -17.31 -2.64
C ARG A 104 0.84 -18.63 -1.96
N GLY A 105 2.09 -19.04 -2.07
CA GLY A 105 2.60 -20.30 -1.52
C GLY A 105 3.92 -20.11 -0.80
N GLN A 106 4.27 -21.08 0.03
CA GLN A 106 5.58 -21.17 0.70
C GLN A 106 6.07 -22.61 0.59
N GLY A 107 7.38 -22.81 0.41
CA GLY A 107 7.93 -24.15 0.18
C GLY A 107 7.42 -24.76 -1.13
N SER A 108 7.59 -26.07 -1.29
CA SER A 108 7.03 -26.81 -2.44
C SER A 108 5.50 -26.83 -2.39
N THR A 109 4.83 -26.74 -3.54
CA THR A 109 3.38 -26.93 -3.65
C THR A 109 2.99 -28.41 -3.61
N ASP A 110 1.71 -28.70 -3.34
CA ASP A 110 1.19 -30.08 -3.31
C ASP A 110 1.13 -30.76 -4.69
N THR A 111 1.11 -29.99 -5.77
CA THR A 111 1.10 -30.50 -7.15
C THR A 111 2.49 -30.51 -7.78
N SER A 112 2.70 -31.43 -8.72
CA SER A 112 3.95 -31.48 -9.50
C SER A 112 4.01 -30.33 -10.51
N TYR A 113 5.20 -29.79 -10.74
CA TYR A 113 5.48 -28.71 -11.71
C TYR A 113 4.80 -27.35 -11.45
N THR A 114 4.36 -27.12 -10.22
CA THR A 114 3.81 -25.83 -9.78
C THR A 114 4.71 -25.23 -8.71
N GLY A 115 5.06 -23.95 -8.84
CA GLY A 115 5.86 -23.22 -7.86
C GLY A 115 7.30 -23.74 -7.61
N PRO A 116 8.19 -22.91 -7.03
CA PRO A 116 9.51 -23.35 -6.57
C PRO A 116 9.49 -24.06 -5.20
N GLN A 117 10.58 -24.75 -4.86
CA GLN A 117 10.76 -25.34 -3.51
C GLN A 117 11.03 -24.30 -2.42
N MET A 118 11.57 -23.15 -2.79
CA MET A 118 11.93 -22.05 -1.88
C MET A 118 11.69 -20.73 -2.59
N ASP A 119 11.23 -19.74 -1.84
CA ASP A 119 11.13 -18.36 -2.33
C ASP A 119 12.53 -17.77 -2.58
N HIS A 120 12.64 -16.94 -3.61
CA HIS A 120 13.88 -16.27 -3.98
C HIS A 120 14.22 -15.12 -3.03
N THR A 121 13.24 -14.35 -2.55
CA THR A 121 13.47 -13.16 -1.71
C THR A 121 14.17 -13.52 -0.40
N LYS A 122 13.70 -14.57 0.28
CA LYS A 122 14.28 -15.05 1.55
C LYS A 122 15.24 -16.23 1.38
N GLY A 123 15.26 -16.87 0.21
CA GLY A 123 16.12 -18.03 -0.07
C GLY A 123 15.82 -19.25 0.81
N ASN A 124 14.60 -19.39 1.32
CA ASN A 124 14.21 -20.50 2.19
C ASN A 124 12.72 -20.86 2.04
N THR A 125 12.31 -21.99 2.65
CA THR A 125 10.95 -22.54 2.56
C THR A 125 9.88 -21.73 3.31
N ARG A 126 10.25 -20.67 4.05
CA ARG A 126 9.33 -19.77 4.76
C ARG A 126 9.11 -18.43 4.05
N GLY A 127 9.79 -18.18 2.95
CA GLY A 127 9.45 -17.05 2.08
C GLY A 127 8.23 -17.38 1.23
N ILE A 128 7.51 -16.33 0.85
CA ILE A 128 6.25 -16.45 0.10
C ILE A 128 6.50 -16.00 -1.33
N TYR A 129 5.99 -16.78 -2.28
CA TYR A 129 6.02 -16.45 -3.70
C TYR A 129 4.61 -16.55 -4.29
N ILE A 130 4.42 -15.92 -5.46
CA ILE A 130 3.23 -16.11 -6.29
C ILE A 130 3.44 -17.25 -7.29
N TYR A 131 2.41 -18.07 -7.48
CA TYR A 131 2.36 -19.10 -8.51
C TYR A 131 0.93 -19.25 -9.02
N PHE A 132 0.78 -19.97 -10.14
CA PHE A 132 -0.51 -20.23 -10.76
C PHE A 132 -0.85 -21.70 -10.62
N LEU A 133 -2.10 -22.00 -10.26
CA LEU A 133 -2.66 -23.34 -10.32
C LEU A 133 -3.58 -23.45 -11.52
N ILE A 134 -3.33 -24.45 -12.36
CA ILE A 134 -4.27 -24.82 -13.42
C ILE A 134 -5.33 -25.70 -12.77
N ILE A 135 -6.44 -25.12 -12.32
CA ILE A 135 -7.60 -25.93 -11.98
C ILE A 135 -8.32 -26.24 -13.30
N ILE A 136 -8.05 -27.42 -13.87
CA ILE A 136 -8.87 -27.98 -14.94
C ILE A 136 -10.22 -28.34 -14.29
N PHE A 137 -11.15 -27.39 -14.20
CA PHE A 137 -12.53 -27.72 -13.90
C PHE A 137 -13.07 -28.54 -15.07
N TYR A 138 -13.20 -29.85 -14.90
CA TYR A 138 -14.17 -30.60 -15.68
C TYR A 138 -15.54 -30.02 -15.32
N HIS A 139 -16.09 -29.18 -16.20
CA HIS A 139 -17.44 -28.67 -16.05
C HIS A 139 -18.41 -29.84 -16.29
N PHE A 140 -18.76 -30.58 -15.23
CA PHE A 140 -19.85 -31.54 -15.28
C PHE A 140 -21.17 -30.81 -15.05
N LEU A 141 -21.87 -30.52 -16.16
CA LEU A 141 -23.28 -30.15 -16.15
C LEU A 141 -24.08 -31.42 -15.84
N LEU A 142 -24.44 -31.62 -14.58
CA LEU A 142 -25.49 -32.58 -14.21
C LEU A 142 -26.82 -31.83 -14.18
N CYS A 143 -27.64 -32.05 -15.20
CA CYS A 143 -29.04 -31.63 -15.22
C CYS A 143 -29.91 -32.65 -14.49
N THR A 144 -30.83 -32.16 -13.67
CA THR A 144 -32.10 -32.85 -13.35
C THR A 144 -33.23 -32.15 -14.08
#